data_AF-A0A392R8R5-F1
#
_entry.id   AF-A0A392R8R5-F1
#
_cell.length_a   1.000
_cell.length_b   1.000
_cell.length_c   1.000
_cell.angle_alpha   90.00
_cell.angle_beta   90.00
_cell.angle_gamma   90.00
#
_symmetry.space_group_name_H-M   'P 1'
#
loop_
_entity.id
_entity.type
_entity.pdbx_description
1 polymer ?
#
loop_
_entity_poly.entity_id
_entity_poly.type
_entity_poly.pdbx_seq_one_letter_code
_entity_poly.pdbx_strand_id
1 'polypeptide(L)' 'MSFTDLEIAVFHHLRLAPSQLHPNSLAFLRAFEITADHLGLAPTLPLFFYAFKLQRSCPRDEKAKGKLPKGAEQPPSKFG' A
#
# COMPACT_ATOMS: atom_id res chain seq x y z
N MET A 1 -5.88 1.79 -22.63
CA MET A 1 -6.52 0.62 -21.98
C MET A 1 -7.46 1.17 -20.92
N SER A 2 -8.73 0.78 -20.94
CA SER A 2 -9.73 1.25 -19.97
C SER A 2 -9.77 0.33 -18.76
N PHE A 3 -10.17 0.85 -17.59
CA PHE A 3 -10.41 0.04 -16.40
C PHE A 3 -11.59 -0.91 -16.64
N THR A 4 -11.52 -2.12 -16.11
CA THR A 4 -12.64 -3.08 -16.12
C THR A 4 -13.65 -2.77 -15.01
N ASP A 5 -14.84 -3.36 -15.11
CA ASP A 5 -15.89 -3.19 -14.11
C ASP A 5 -15.44 -3.64 -12.73
N LEU A 6 -14.66 -4.73 -12.64
CA LEU A 6 -14.07 -5.18 -11.38
C LEU A 6 -13.10 -4.13 -10.82
N GLU A 7 -12.20 -3.59 -11.64
CA GLU A 7 -11.24 -2.57 -11.21
C GLU A 7 -11.94 -1.33 -10.66
N ILE A 8 -12.94 -0.83 -11.39
CA ILE A 8 -13.77 0.30 -10.96
C ILE A 8 -14.48 -0.02 -9.64
N ALA A 9 -15.06 -1.23 -9.52
CA ALA A 9 -15.74 -1.66 -8.31
C ALA A 9 -14.79 -1.74 -7.11
N VAL A 10 -13.57 -2.22 -7.29
CA VAL A 10 -12.53 -2.26 -6.24
C VAL A 10 -12.09 -0.85 -5.84
N PHE A 11 -11.83 0.04 -6.79
CA PHE A 11 -11.49 1.44 -6.48
C PHE A 11 -12.60 2.14 -5.70
N HIS A 12 -13.86 1.95 -6.12
CA HIS A 12 -15.02 2.52 -5.43
C HIS A 12 -15.19 1.93 -4.03
N HIS A 13 -15.03 0.61 -3.87
CA HIS A 13 -15.12 -0.06 -2.58
C HIS A 13 -14.04 0.42 -1.60
N LEU A 14 -12.81 0.60 -2.09
CA LEU A 14 -11.68 1.06 -1.28
C LEU A 14 -11.63 2.58 -1.11
N ARG A 15 -12.46 3.33 -1.85
CA ARG A 15 -12.43 4.78 -1.97
C ARG A 15 -11.04 5.30 -2.35
N LEU A 16 -10.40 4.64 -3.32
CA LEU A 16 -9.08 4.99 -3.82
C LEU A 16 -9.14 5.52 -5.24
N ALA A 17 -8.30 6.50 -5.55
CA ALA A 17 -7.98 6.85 -6.93
C ALA A 17 -7.05 5.79 -7.54
N PRO A 18 -7.10 5.54 -8.87
CA PRO A 18 -6.23 4.55 -9.51
C PRO A 18 -4.74 4.75 -9.23
N SER A 19 -4.30 6.01 -9.08
CA SER A 19 -2.91 6.37 -8.76
C SER A 19 -2.47 6.01 -7.33
N GLN A 20 -3.40 5.76 -6.41
CA GLN A 20 -3.11 5.38 -5.03
C GLN A 20 -2.88 3.88 -4.88
N LEU A 21 -3.30 3.08 -5.87
CA LEU A 21 -3.04 1.65 -5.88
C LEU A 21 -1.65 1.40 -6.49
N HIS A 22 -0.82 0.63 -5.80
CA HIS A 22 0.52 0.31 -6.30
C HIS A 22 0.40 -0.42 -7.65
N PRO A 23 1.25 -0.13 -8.66
CA PRO A 23 1.17 -0.78 -9.98
C PRO A 23 1.16 -2.32 -9.92
N ASN A 24 1.93 -2.90 -8.99
CA ASN A 24 1.91 -4.34 -8.73
C ASN A 24 0.52 -4.84 -8.28
N SER A 25 -0.15 -4.10 -7.40
CA SER A 25 -1.51 -4.44 -6.93
C SER A 25 -2.53 -4.38 -8.07
N LEU A 26 -2.38 -3.46 -9.03
CA LEU A 26 -3.21 -3.42 -10.22
C LEU A 26 -3.02 -4.67 -11.09
N ALA A 27 -1.78 -5.15 -11.25
CA ALA A 27 -1.50 -6.38 -11.98
C ALA A 27 -2.20 -7.61 -11.35
N PHE A 28 -2.30 -7.67 -10.02
CA PHE A 28 -3.06 -8.74 -9.35
C PHE A 28 -4.56 -8.68 -9.63
N LEU A 29 -5.17 -7.49 -9.73
CA LEU A 29 -6.58 -7.36 -10.15
C LEU A 29 -6.79 -7.95 -11.55
N ARG A 30 -5.93 -7.58 -12.51
CA ARG A 30 -6.02 -8.09 -13.88
C ARG A 30 -5.82 -9.61 -13.93
N ALA A 31 -4.83 -10.12 -13.20
CA ALA A 31 -4.56 -11.56 -13.15
C ALA A 31 -5.73 -12.33 -12.54
N PHE A 32 -6.35 -11.79 -11.49
CA PHE A 32 -7.54 -12.39 -10.89
C PHE A 32 -8.71 -12.45 -11.87
N GLU A 33 -8.97 -11.36 -12.61
CA GLU A 33 -10.06 -11.31 -13.59
C GLU A 33 -9.87 -12.37 -14.70
N ILE A 34 -8.66 -12.49 -15.23
CA ILE A 34 -8.31 -13.54 -16.22
C ILE A 34 -8.44 -14.95 -15.61
N THR A 35 -8.03 -15.12 -14.34
CA THR A 35 -8.12 -16.42 -13.66
C THR A 35 -9.56 -16.82 -13.39
N ALA A 36 -10.41 -15.87 -12.98
CA ALA A 36 -11.82 -16.11 -12.74
C ALA A 36 -12.52 -16.52 -14.05
N ASP A 37 -12.24 -15.82 -15.15
CA ASP A 37 -12.74 -16.16 -16.48
C ASP A 37 -12.29 -17.56 -16.92
N HIS A 38 -11.01 -17.89 -16.74
CA HIS A 38 -10.49 -19.22 -17.04
C HIS A 38 -11.15 -20.35 -16.23
N LEU A 39 -11.56 -20.06 -15.00
CA LEU A 39 -12.28 -21.00 -14.14
C LEU A 39 -13.81 -20.99 -14.35
N GLY A 40 -14.33 -20.16 -15.25
CA GLY A 40 -15.77 -19.99 -15.47
C GLY A 40 -16.50 -19.32 -14.29
N LEU A 41 -15.77 -18.56 -13.47
CA LEU A 41 -16.29 -17.85 -12.31
C LEU A 41 -16.51 -16.37 -12.64
N ALA A 42 -17.53 -15.77 -12.04
CA ALA A 42 -17.70 -14.33 -12.10
C ALA A 42 -16.63 -13.63 -11.23
N PRO A 43 -15.83 -12.70 -11.79
CA PRO A 43 -14.88 -11.90 -11.02
C PRO A 43 -15.65 -10.91 -10.15
N THR A 44 -15.88 -11.27 -8.89
CA THR A 44 -16.65 -10.46 -7.94
C THR A 44 -15.79 -9.85 -6.85
N LEU A 45 -16.23 -8.71 -6.32
CA LEU A 45 -15.60 -8.02 -5.19
C LEU A 45 -15.36 -8.93 -3.97
N PRO A 46 -16.36 -9.69 -3.47
CA PRO A 46 -16.15 -10.56 -2.31
C PRO A 46 -15.14 -11.67 -2.60
N LEU A 47 -15.15 -12.25 -3.80
CA LEU A 47 -14.21 -13.30 -4.18
C LEU A 47 -12.78 -12.76 -4.28
N PHE A 48 -12.63 -11.55 -4.82
CA PHE A 48 -11.34 -10.87 -4.86
C PHE A 48 -10.79 -10.64 -3.44
N PHE A 49 -11.58 -10.11 -2.53
CA PHE A 49 -11.15 -9.85 -1.14
C PHE A 49 -11.04 -11.12 -0.27
N TYR A 50 -11.65 -12.22 -0.69
CA TYR A 50 -11.41 -13.54 -0.12
C TYR A 50 -10.01 -14.04 -0.48
N ALA A 51 -9.61 -13.90 -1.76
CA ALA A 51 -8.32 -14.35 -2.27
C ALA A 51 -7.16 -13.41 -1.88
N PHE A 52 -7.39 -12.10 -1.93
CA PHE A 52 -6.37 -11.08 -1.74
C PHE A 52 -6.71 -10.17 -0.57
N LYS A 53 -5.72 -9.89 0.28
CA LYS A 53 -5.83 -8.88 1.33
C LYS A 53 -5.06 -7.63 0.93
N LEU A 54 -5.69 -6.48 1.10
CA LEU A 54 -5.04 -5.19 0.88
C LEU A 54 -4.20 -4.80 2.10
N GLN A 55 -2.90 -4.60 1.88
CA GLN A 55 -2.02 -3.99 2.88
C GLN A 55 -1.84 -2.51 2.55
N ARG A 56 -2.17 -1.65 3.51
CA ARG A 56 -1.87 -0.22 3.39
C ARG A 56 -0.41 -0.02 3.77
N SER A 57 0.38 0.56 2.88
CA SER A 57 1.69 1.06 3.25
C SER A 57 1.51 2.25 4.19
N CYS A 58 2.08 2.19 5.40
CA CYS A 58 2.28 3.39 6.18
C CYS A 58 3.25 4.31 5.41
N PRO A 59 2.97 5.62 5.28
CA PRO A 59 3.94 6.55 4.76
C PRO A 59 5.26 6.38 5.53
N ARG A 60 6.39 6.30 4.81
CA ARG A 60 7.71 6.04 5.41
C ARG A 60 8.15 7.09 6.44
N ASP A 61 7.45 8.22 6.55
CA ASP A 61 7.88 9.41 7.30
C ASP A 61 7.66 9.34 8.83
N GLU A 62 6.97 8.33 9.38
CA GLU A 62 6.71 8.25 10.82
C GLU A 62 7.75 7.42 11.62
N LYS A 63 8.98 7.26 11.10
CA LYS A 63 10.08 6.59 11.84
C LYS A 63 11.38 7.41 11.90
N ALA A 64 11.37 8.67 11.47
CA ALA A 64 12.55 9.54 11.40
C ALA A 64 12.63 10.65 12.47
N LYS A 65 11.77 10.65 13.51
CA LYS A 65 11.94 11.55 14.67
C LYS A 65 12.20 10.73 15.93
N GLY A 66 13.47 10.45 16.21
CA GLY A 66 13.80 9.76 17.45
C GLY A 66 15.25 9.39 17.68
N LYS A 67 16.23 10.22 17.28
CA LYS A 67 17.56 10.26 17.95
C LYS A 67 18.13 11.67 17.89
N LEU A 68 17.85 12.48 18.90
CA LEU A 68 18.67 13.64 19.22
C LEU A 68 19.95 13.10 19.90
N PRO A 69 21.16 13.33 19.37
CA PRO A 69 22.37 13.04 20.14
C PRO A 69 22.46 14.03 21.31
N LYS A 70 22.46 13.47 22.52
CA LYS A 70 22.67 14.18 23.78
C LYS A 70 24.05 14.83 23.71
N GLY A 71 24.09 16.16 23.70
CA GLY A 71 25.32 16.96 23.67
C GLY A 71 26.25 16.53 24.80
N ALA A 72 27.51 16.29 24.45
CA ALA A 72 28.57 16.04 25.41
C ALA A 72 28.92 17.37 26.08
N GLU A 73 28.55 17.52 27.35
CA GLU A 73 29.07 18.57 28.22
C GLU A 73 30.47 18.13 28.69
N GLN A 74 31.51 18.80 28.20
CA GLN A 74 32.87 18.66 28.74
C GLN A 74 33.01 19.55 29.99
N PRO A 75 33.59 19.07 31.10
CA PRO A 75 33.81 19.90 32.29
C PRO A 75 34.93 20.93 32.06
N PRO A 76 34.87 22.13 32.67
CA PRO A 76 35.83 23.19 32.42
C PRO A 76 37.22 22.81 32.94
N SER A 77 38.18 22.78 32.02
CA SER A 77 39.61 22.65 32.30
C SER A 77 40.13 23.94 32.95
N LYS A 78 40.89 23.78 34.03
CA LYS A 78 41.47 24.86 34.83
C LYS A 78 42.57 25.59 34.05
N PHE A 79 42.46 26.92 34.02
CA PHE A 79 43.56 27.88 33.91
C PHE A 79 43.18 29.02 34.87
N GLY A 80 44.02 29.63 35.69
CA GLY A 80 45.45 29.57 35.99
C GLY A 80 45.66 30.67 37.03
#